data_AF-A0A9E5NDF1-F1
#
_entry.id   AF-A0A9E5NDF1-F1
#
_cell.length_a   1.000
_cell.length_b   1.000
_cell.length_c   1.000
_cell.angle_alpha   90.00
_cell.angle_beta   90.00
_cell.angle_gamma   90.00
#
_symmetry.space_group_name_H-M   'P 1'
#
loop_
_entity.id
_entity.type
_entity.pdbx_description
1 polymer ?
#
loop_
_entity_poly.entity_id
_entity_poly.type
_entity_poly.pdbx_seq_one_letter_code
_entity_poly.pdbx_strand_id
1 'polypeptide(L)'
;MSKAAKKSRADRKSTSHKHTYSSASSPRIRGLLGLILFAITAIAASTYVNRISSNIPDFDFFYHLRHASLYVSDGLFMKEFPWATYSIINRFAADIWYGFHLLLIPITLFPDPNSQIKATPVFILALFLLLFYLAARHSRFSYPYFWPFFLLFSAAVFVERLVQARPHVLSMGLTALLFSFIISGSIWGVFFVSLALTFFHLTFLWLAILIAVLITIVKLRTERTFEWRKPAVMILGLLAGWLVRPNPIGAAKILYVQTFQLVLEKGKGLAGFGTELSRLEPKALILLSPFILIWLVVALISLIGVLLRRAELPAKKRTLLWSSLLLSLLFFATTLLVYQRTIDQWSLFAAIFIACGFTCFLAPKDLKSRQPFGRKMRIITTSVLALFFAAMIWATNHSYTLYIRSPRAAHTYRLKPGARWLKDHARPGEIVFHAHWDLFADLFYWNPQNRYIGGMDPIFQYAYDPDLYWKARHLATNELGARTCGMMDIKGARLEDTYTVLRRDFQASYLLVQKYRTPSLYSYAREDPRFVLGFYDGRMAIFRLADTGQMHDDQ
;
A
#
# COMPACT_ATOMS: atom_id res chain seq x y z
N MET A 1 -82.82 28.00 -22.72
CA MET A 1 -81.86 27.92 -23.85
C MET A 1 -80.95 29.13 -23.80
N SER A 2 -79.63 28.93 -23.90
CA SER A 2 -78.60 29.92 -24.25
C SER A 2 -78.49 31.25 -23.47
N LYS A 3 -77.29 31.41 -22.87
CA LYS A 3 -76.53 32.66 -22.64
C LYS A 3 -77.01 33.66 -21.56
N ALA A 4 -76.20 33.75 -20.51
CA ALA A 4 -76.05 34.93 -19.66
C ALA A 4 -74.57 35.09 -19.26
N ALA A 5 -74.00 36.30 -19.44
CA ALA A 5 -72.87 36.90 -18.71
C ALA A 5 -72.36 38.11 -19.52
N LYS A 6 -72.71 39.37 -19.22
CA LYS A 6 -72.32 40.26 -18.10
C LYS A 6 -70.81 40.57 -18.02
N LYS A 7 -70.51 41.78 -18.52
CA LYS A 7 -69.67 42.86 -17.96
C LYS A 7 -68.13 42.77 -18.01
N SER A 8 -67.57 43.75 -18.72
CA SER A 8 -66.19 44.20 -18.71
C SER A 8 -65.77 44.85 -17.37
N ARG A 9 -64.52 44.63 -16.95
CA ARG A 9 -63.74 45.66 -16.27
C ARG A 9 -62.23 45.36 -16.27
N ALA A 10 -61.48 46.43 -16.51
CA ALA A 10 -60.14 46.73 -16.01
C ALA A 10 -58.91 46.12 -16.71
N ASP A 11 -58.34 47.00 -17.53
CA ASP A 11 -56.96 47.03 -18.00
C ASP A 11 -55.92 47.29 -16.90
N ARG A 12 -54.66 46.96 -17.25
CA ARG A 12 -53.37 47.27 -16.59
C ARG A 12 -52.92 46.42 -15.40
N LYS A 13 -52.13 45.38 -15.72
CA LYS A 13 -50.94 45.02 -14.95
C LYS A 13 -49.72 44.98 -15.87
N SER A 14 -48.74 45.83 -15.59
CA SER A 14 -47.39 45.77 -16.17
C SER A 14 -46.67 44.53 -15.64
N THR A 15 -46.41 43.56 -16.50
CA THR A 15 -45.49 42.46 -16.19
C THR A 15 -44.09 42.85 -16.64
N SER A 16 -43.27 43.24 -15.65
CA SER A 16 -41.82 43.35 -15.84
C SER A 16 -41.26 41.98 -16.20
N HIS A 17 -40.67 41.83 -17.38
CA HIS A 17 -39.83 40.70 -17.72
C HIS A 17 -38.56 40.73 -16.86
N LYS A 18 -38.60 40.10 -15.69
CA LYS A 18 -37.38 39.65 -15.01
C LYS A 18 -36.83 38.46 -15.80
N HIS A 19 -35.91 38.74 -16.71
CA HIS A 19 -34.97 37.73 -17.19
C HIS A 19 -34.12 37.27 -16.01
N THR A 20 -34.57 36.24 -15.31
CA THR A 20 -33.70 35.46 -14.42
C THR A 20 -32.70 34.71 -15.30
N TYR A 21 -31.54 35.32 -15.53
CA TYR A 21 -30.34 34.62 -15.92
C TYR A 21 -29.99 33.62 -14.81
N SER A 22 -30.59 32.45 -14.85
CA SER A 22 -30.09 31.28 -14.14
C SER A 22 -28.70 30.99 -14.70
N SER A 23 -27.67 31.34 -13.93
CA SER A 23 -26.27 31.05 -14.21
C SER A 23 -26.03 29.54 -14.11
N ALA A 24 -26.57 28.79 -15.08
CA ALA A 24 -26.31 27.38 -15.23
C ALA A 24 -24.83 27.21 -15.59
N SER A 25 -23.99 27.04 -14.56
CA SER A 25 -22.56 26.79 -14.72
C SER A 25 -22.31 25.70 -15.76
N SER A 26 -21.32 25.92 -16.64
CA SER A 26 -21.02 25.01 -17.74
C SER A 26 -20.71 23.60 -17.20
N PRO A 27 -20.99 22.52 -17.96
CA PRO A 27 -20.73 21.15 -17.52
C PRO A 27 -19.28 20.91 -17.06
N ARG A 28 -18.33 21.65 -17.63
CA ARG A 28 -16.92 21.63 -17.22
C ARG A 28 -16.70 22.19 -15.81
N ILE A 29 -17.33 23.33 -15.49
CA ILE A 29 -17.26 23.96 -14.16
C ILE A 29 -17.85 23.02 -13.10
N ARG A 30 -19.02 22.41 -13.38
CA ARG A 30 -19.62 21.41 -12.46
C ARG A 30 -18.73 20.19 -12.25
N GLY A 31 -18.04 19.73 -13.30
CA GLY A 31 -17.07 18.64 -13.21
C GLY A 31 -15.89 18.99 -12.30
N LEU A 32 -15.31 20.18 -12.48
CA LEU A 32 -14.19 20.66 -11.68
C LEU A 32 -14.56 20.86 -10.21
N LEU A 33 -15.71 21.49 -9.93
CA LEU A 33 -16.21 21.65 -8.56
C LEU A 33 -16.43 20.30 -7.87
N GLY A 34 -16.99 19.31 -8.58
CA GLY A 34 -17.15 17.96 -8.05
C GLY A 34 -15.82 17.27 -7.72
N LEU A 35 -14.78 17.50 -8.54
CA LEU A 35 -13.44 16.98 -8.29
C LEU A 35 -12.81 17.63 -7.05
N ILE A 36 -12.89 18.95 -6.93
CA ILE A 36 -12.38 19.71 -5.78
C ILE A 36 -13.07 19.27 -4.49
N LEU A 37 -14.40 19.18 -4.51
CA LEU A 37 -15.18 18.75 -3.35
C LEU A 37 -14.80 17.33 -2.91
N PHE A 38 -14.62 16.41 -3.86
CA PHE A 38 -14.16 15.07 -3.54
C PHE A 38 -12.75 15.05 -2.96
N ALA A 39 -11.81 15.83 -3.52
CA ALA A 39 -10.46 15.93 -2.99
C ALA A 39 -10.44 16.44 -1.54
N ILE A 40 -11.25 17.46 -1.23
CA ILE A 40 -11.42 17.97 0.15
C ILE A 40 -11.97 16.86 1.06
N THR A 41 -12.98 16.12 0.61
CA THR A 41 -13.58 15.03 1.41
C THR A 41 -12.59 13.87 1.60
N ALA A 42 -11.80 13.54 0.59
CA ALA A 42 -10.75 12.52 0.67
C ALA A 42 -9.66 12.91 1.68
N ILE A 43 -9.23 14.18 1.68
CA ILE A 43 -8.28 14.71 2.68
C ILE A 43 -8.89 14.67 4.07
N ALA A 44 -10.16 15.07 4.24
CA ALA A 44 -10.85 15.05 5.53
C ALA A 44 -10.97 13.62 6.09
N ALA A 45 -11.41 12.66 5.27
CA ALA A 45 -11.51 11.26 5.66
C ALA A 45 -10.13 10.67 6.00
N SER A 46 -9.11 10.97 5.19
CA SER A 46 -7.74 10.52 5.44
C SER A 46 -7.17 11.09 6.73
N THR A 47 -7.47 12.36 7.01
CA THR A 47 -7.08 13.02 8.27
C THR A 47 -7.79 12.41 9.47
N TYR A 48 -9.09 12.11 9.34
CA TYR A 48 -9.86 11.46 10.40
C TYR A 48 -9.24 10.11 10.80
N VAL A 49 -9.03 9.22 9.83
CA VAL A 49 -8.50 7.88 10.10
C VAL A 49 -7.11 7.94 10.73
N ASN A 50 -6.23 8.80 10.22
CA ASN A 50 -4.86 8.94 10.71
C ASN A 50 -4.73 9.71 12.03
N ARG A 51 -5.82 10.29 12.57
CA ARG A 51 -5.84 10.98 13.87
C ARG A 51 -6.46 10.16 15.00
N ILE A 52 -6.96 8.95 14.73
CA ILE A 52 -7.58 8.07 15.74
C ILE A 52 -6.61 7.72 16.88
N SER A 53 -5.32 7.61 16.56
CA SER A 53 -4.23 7.30 17.49
C SER A 53 -2.95 8.01 17.06
N SER A 54 -2.02 8.18 18.00
CA SER A 54 -0.65 8.60 17.71
C SER A 54 0.26 7.45 17.29
N ASN A 55 -0.24 6.21 17.35
CA ASN A 55 0.43 5.01 16.85
C ASN A 55 0.29 4.88 15.34
N ILE A 56 1.22 4.14 14.74
CA ILE A 56 1.28 3.84 13.32
C ILE A 56 1.06 2.35 13.07
N PRO A 57 0.44 1.97 11.94
CA PRO A 57 0.27 0.56 11.56
C PRO A 57 1.57 -0.05 11.03
N ASP A 58 2.54 0.79 10.65
CA ASP A 58 3.70 0.38 9.88
C ASP A 58 4.85 1.40 9.98
N PHE A 59 6.10 0.92 9.85
CA PHE A 59 7.31 1.73 9.95
C PHE A 59 8.05 1.96 8.63
N ASP A 60 7.78 1.20 7.57
CA ASP A 60 8.56 1.29 6.32
C ASP A 60 8.38 2.66 5.65
N PHE A 61 7.30 3.39 5.94
CA PHE A 61 7.14 4.77 5.45
C PHE A 61 8.26 5.71 5.95
N PHE A 62 8.91 5.42 7.09
CA PHE A 62 10.08 6.19 7.55
C PHE A 62 11.24 6.08 6.57
N TYR A 63 11.47 4.91 5.99
CA TYR A 63 12.47 4.73 4.94
C TYR A 63 12.11 5.60 3.73
N HIS A 64 10.86 5.57 3.27
CA HIS A 64 10.43 6.33 2.11
C HIS A 64 10.53 7.84 2.33
N LEU A 65 10.14 8.32 3.52
CA LEU A 65 10.22 9.73 3.88
C LEU A 65 11.67 10.20 4.02
N ARG A 66 12.55 9.38 4.63
CA ARG A 66 13.98 9.70 4.73
C ARG A 66 14.65 9.70 3.37
N HIS A 67 14.37 8.71 2.52
CA HIS A 67 14.95 8.65 1.18
C HIS A 67 14.51 9.85 0.33
N ALA A 68 13.24 10.26 0.41
CA ALA A 68 12.79 11.51 -0.20
C ALA A 68 13.56 12.75 0.30
N SER A 69 13.93 12.80 1.59
CA SER A 69 14.74 13.90 2.13
C SER A 69 16.19 13.88 1.60
N LEU A 70 16.75 12.71 1.32
CA LEU A 70 18.07 12.60 0.70
C LEU A 70 18.07 13.12 -0.75
N TYR A 71 16.98 12.97 -1.49
CA TYR A 71 16.89 13.58 -2.83
C TYR A 71 16.91 15.10 -2.80
N VAL A 72 16.50 15.72 -1.70
CA VAL A 72 16.61 17.16 -1.50
C VAL A 72 18.05 17.56 -1.17
N SER A 73 18.75 16.81 -0.32
CA SER A 73 20.10 17.17 0.14
C SER A 73 21.22 16.71 -0.79
N ASP A 74 21.11 15.53 -1.38
CA ASP A 74 22.18 14.81 -2.07
C ASP A 74 21.92 14.70 -3.59
N GLY A 75 20.72 15.10 -4.04
CA GLY A 75 20.32 15.20 -5.44
C GLY A 75 19.47 14.03 -5.95
N LEU A 76 18.67 14.31 -6.99
CA LEU A 76 17.68 13.37 -7.56
C LEU A 76 18.31 12.13 -8.23
N PHE A 77 19.61 12.19 -8.56
CA PHE A 77 20.34 11.13 -9.28
C PHE A 77 21.41 10.46 -8.40
N MET A 78 21.19 10.45 -7.08
CA MET A 78 22.07 9.81 -6.10
C MET A 78 22.43 8.39 -6.55
N LYS A 79 23.74 8.08 -6.55
CA LYS A 79 24.29 6.83 -7.13
C LYS A 79 24.70 5.79 -6.10
N GLU A 80 24.60 6.13 -4.82
CA GLU A 80 25.05 5.29 -3.72
C GLU A 80 23.95 5.21 -2.66
N PHE A 81 23.87 4.08 -1.96
CA PHE A 81 22.97 3.94 -0.80
C PHE A 81 23.71 3.18 0.32
N PRO A 82 24.65 3.84 1.03
CA PRO A 82 25.55 3.17 1.98
C PRO A 82 24.86 2.64 3.24
N TRP A 83 23.64 3.08 3.54
CA TRP A 83 22.97 2.84 4.83
C TRP A 83 22.54 1.40 5.08
N ALA A 84 22.31 0.60 4.03
CA ALA A 84 22.01 -0.83 4.14
C ALA A 84 23.22 -1.66 3.72
N THR A 85 24.28 -1.66 4.54
CA THR A 85 25.65 -2.10 4.22
C THR A 85 25.73 -3.46 3.53
N TYR A 86 25.12 -4.49 4.11
CA TYR A 86 25.16 -5.87 3.61
C TYR A 86 23.84 -6.23 2.92
N SER A 87 23.41 -5.39 2.00
CA SER A 87 22.16 -5.56 1.24
C SER A 87 22.38 -5.28 -0.24
N ILE A 88 21.64 -5.98 -1.09
CA ILE A 88 21.67 -5.67 -2.53
C ILE A 88 21.15 -4.26 -2.86
N ILE A 89 20.40 -3.63 -1.94
CA ILE A 89 19.96 -2.23 -2.08
C ILE A 89 21.19 -1.32 -2.13
N ASN A 90 22.18 -1.55 -1.27
CA ASN A 90 23.47 -0.86 -1.33
C ASN A 90 24.26 -1.30 -2.58
N ARG A 91 24.46 -2.61 -2.78
CA ARG A 91 25.27 -3.17 -3.87
C ARG A 91 24.89 -2.62 -5.24
N PHE A 92 23.59 -2.51 -5.51
CA PHE A 92 23.09 -2.01 -6.78
C PHE A 92 22.76 -0.53 -6.75
N ALA A 93 22.63 0.09 -5.57
CA ALA A 93 22.32 1.50 -5.36
C ALA A 93 21.24 2.01 -6.32
N ALA A 94 20.13 1.26 -6.40
CA ALA A 94 19.04 1.55 -7.31
C ALA A 94 17.71 1.61 -6.55
N ASP A 95 16.84 2.50 -7.01
CA ASP A 95 15.57 2.75 -6.35
C ASP A 95 14.40 2.20 -7.15
N ILE A 96 13.82 1.12 -6.62
CA ILE A 96 12.62 0.49 -7.17
C ILE A 96 11.33 1.28 -6.86
N TRP A 97 11.42 2.30 -5.99
CA TRP A 97 10.34 3.22 -5.59
C TRP A 97 10.65 4.69 -5.93
N TYR A 98 11.54 4.92 -6.90
CA TYR A 98 12.03 6.25 -7.30
C TYR A 98 10.94 7.34 -7.39
N GLY A 99 9.91 7.10 -8.21
CA GLY A 99 8.83 8.08 -8.35
C GLY A 99 8.09 8.34 -7.04
N PHE A 100 7.98 7.34 -6.16
CA PHE A 100 7.29 7.48 -4.88
C PHE A 100 8.08 8.38 -3.92
N HIS A 101 9.41 8.28 -3.89
CA HIS A 101 10.22 9.22 -3.12
C HIS A 101 10.14 10.64 -3.69
N LEU A 102 10.16 10.81 -5.01
CA LEU A 102 9.95 12.13 -5.63
C LEU A 102 8.60 12.75 -5.25
N LEU A 103 7.54 11.93 -5.22
CA LEU A 103 6.21 12.35 -4.80
C LEU A 103 6.17 12.84 -3.34
N LEU A 104 7.05 12.32 -2.48
CA LEU A 104 7.13 12.70 -1.07
C LEU A 104 8.02 13.92 -0.79
N ILE A 105 8.82 14.38 -1.76
CA ILE A 105 9.69 15.57 -1.59
C ILE A 105 8.93 16.77 -1.01
N PRO A 106 7.73 17.17 -1.49
CA PRO A 106 7.03 18.31 -0.91
C PRO A 106 6.71 18.18 0.58
N ILE A 107 6.53 16.93 1.07
CA ILE A 107 6.26 16.67 2.49
C ILE A 107 7.52 16.85 3.33
N THR A 108 8.71 16.53 2.79
CA THR A 108 9.99 16.68 3.52
C THR A 108 10.38 18.14 3.74
N LEU A 109 9.76 19.07 3.01
CA LEU A 109 9.96 20.51 3.17
C LEU A 109 9.26 21.09 4.41
N PHE A 110 8.38 20.35 5.08
CA PHE A 110 7.83 20.81 6.36
C PHE A 110 8.93 20.89 7.43
N PRO A 111 9.01 21.98 8.21
CA PRO A 111 10.13 22.21 9.11
C PRO A 111 10.19 21.25 10.29
N ASP A 112 9.04 20.76 10.76
CA ASP A 112 8.94 19.86 11.91
C ASP A 112 8.76 18.39 11.46
N PRO A 113 9.59 17.44 11.95
CA PRO A 113 9.46 16.02 11.64
C PRO A 113 8.09 15.42 11.97
N ASN A 114 7.40 15.89 13.02
CA ASN A 114 6.09 15.33 13.37
C ASN A 114 5.03 15.72 12.34
N SER A 115 5.14 16.92 11.76
CA SER A 115 4.29 17.35 10.63
C SER A 115 4.51 16.47 9.40
N GLN A 116 5.76 16.16 9.06
CA GLN A 116 6.09 15.26 7.93
C GLN A 116 5.48 13.86 8.14
N ILE A 117 5.70 13.29 9.33
CA ILE A 117 5.19 11.97 9.73
C ILE A 117 3.67 11.89 9.64
N LYS A 118 2.95 12.92 10.11
CA LYS A 118 1.48 12.95 10.10
C LYS A 118 0.89 13.24 8.71
N ALA A 119 1.57 14.06 7.92
CA ALA A 119 1.07 14.45 6.60
C ALA A 119 1.22 13.33 5.55
N THR A 120 2.28 12.52 5.65
CA THR A 120 2.60 11.45 4.71
C THR A 120 1.45 10.45 4.50
N PRO A 121 0.91 9.77 5.53
CA PRO A 121 -0.20 8.83 5.34
C PRO A 121 -1.49 9.52 4.90
N VAL A 122 -1.74 10.75 5.33
CA VAL A 122 -2.92 11.53 4.90
C VAL A 122 -2.86 11.81 3.41
N PHE A 123 -1.69 12.25 2.92
CA PHE A 123 -1.47 12.56 1.52
C PHE A 123 -1.59 11.32 0.62
N ILE A 124 -0.92 10.22 0.98
CA ILE A 124 -0.95 8.98 0.20
C ILE A 124 -2.35 8.35 0.17
N LEU A 125 -3.07 8.34 1.30
CA LEU A 125 -4.43 7.83 1.36
C LEU A 125 -5.40 8.69 0.53
N ALA A 126 -5.31 10.02 0.64
CA ALA A 126 -6.15 10.93 -0.14
C ALA A 126 -5.92 10.76 -1.65
N LEU A 127 -4.65 10.57 -2.06
CA LEU A 127 -4.31 10.32 -3.46
C LEU A 127 -4.85 8.97 -3.95
N PHE A 128 -4.79 7.91 -3.14
CA PHE A 128 -5.43 6.63 -3.44
C PHE A 128 -6.95 6.79 -3.67
N LEU A 129 -7.65 7.47 -2.74
CA LEU A 129 -9.08 7.71 -2.84
C LEU A 129 -9.44 8.51 -4.11
N LEU A 130 -8.62 9.51 -4.45
CA LEU A 130 -8.77 10.30 -5.67
C LEU A 130 -8.61 9.44 -6.93
N LEU A 131 -7.58 8.61 -7.01
CA LEU A 131 -7.36 7.73 -8.16
C LEU A 131 -8.49 6.70 -8.32
N PHE A 132 -8.96 6.12 -7.22
CA PHE A 132 -10.12 5.24 -7.25
C PHE A 132 -11.39 5.98 -7.69
N TYR A 133 -11.61 7.21 -7.22
CA TYR A 133 -12.72 8.05 -7.67
C TYR A 133 -12.66 8.32 -9.18
N LEU A 134 -11.48 8.65 -9.71
CA LEU A 134 -11.28 8.86 -11.15
C LEU A 134 -11.59 7.57 -11.94
N ALA A 135 -11.17 6.41 -11.43
CA ALA A 135 -11.51 5.11 -12.02
C ALA A 135 -13.03 4.84 -12.01
N ALA A 136 -13.71 5.15 -10.90
CA ALA A 136 -15.16 5.00 -10.76
C ALA A 136 -15.94 5.95 -11.69
N ARG A 137 -15.47 7.19 -11.83
CA ARG A 137 -16.01 8.19 -12.77
C ARG A 137 -15.83 7.74 -14.21
N HIS A 138 -14.62 7.33 -14.58
CA HIS A 138 -14.30 6.86 -15.93
C HIS A 138 -15.12 5.62 -16.31
N SER A 139 -15.27 4.67 -15.37
CA SER A 139 -16.10 3.47 -15.53
C SER A 139 -17.61 3.74 -15.51
N ARG A 140 -18.02 4.99 -15.29
CA ARG A 140 -19.41 5.45 -15.17
C ARG A 140 -20.20 4.64 -14.16
N PHE A 141 -19.64 4.44 -12.96
CA PHE A 141 -20.39 3.83 -11.86
C PHE A 141 -21.50 4.76 -11.38
N SER A 142 -22.57 4.17 -10.85
CA SER A 142 -23.57 4.90 -10.08
C SER A 142 -22.96 5.33 -8.76
N TYR A 143 -23.20 6.58 -8.35
CA TYR A 143 -22.58 7.19 -7.15
C TYR A 143 -21.05 7.04 -7.09
N PRO A 144 -20.29 7.58 -8.05
CA PRO A 144 -18.83 7.39 -8.12
C PRO A 144 -18.08 7.94 -6.88
N TYR A 145 -18.66 8.90 -6.16
CA TYR A 145 -18.12 9.43 -4.90
C TYR A 145 -18.15 8.42 -3.75
N PHE A 146 -19.05 7.43 -3.79
CA PHE A 146 -19.27 6.46 -2.72
C PHE A 146 -18.20 5.36 -2.68
N TRP A 147 -17.85 4.81 -3.84
CA TRP A 147 -17.04 3.60 -3.94
C TRP A 147 -15.63 3.67 -3.34
N PRO A 148 -14.88 4.79 -3.42
CA PRO A 148 -13.61 4.93 -2.70
C PRO A 148 -13.76 4.72 -1.19
N PHE A 149 -14.82 5.30 -0.58
CA PHE A 149 -15.09 5.16 0.85
C PHE A 149 -15.68 3.80 1.20
N PHE A 150 -16.47 3.21 0.29
CA PHE A 150 -16.92 1.83 0.44
C PHE A 150 -15.75 0.86 0.56
N LEU A 151 -14.73 1.03 -0.29
CA LEU A 151 -13.53 0.25 -0.23
C LEU A 151 -12.73 0.56 1.05
N LEU A 152 -12.50 1.84 1.40
CA LEU A 152 -11.79 2.23 2.64
C LEU A 152 -12.42 1.58 3.89
N PHE A 153 -13.74 1.62 4.03
CA PHE A 153 -14.45 1.10 5.19
C PHE A 153 -14.94 -0.35 5.02
N SER A 154 -14.39 -1.09 4.05
CA SER A 154 -14.78 -2.48 3.78
C SER A 154 -14.44 -3.42 4.93
N ALA A 155 -13.27 -3.23 5.57
CA ALA A 155 -12.83 -3.94 6.76
C ALA A 155 -11.69 -3.19 7.47
N ALA A 156 -11.49 -3.44 8.76
CA ALA A 156 -10.42 -2.81 9.55
C ALA A 156 -9.01 -3.13 9.04
N VAL A 157 -8.78 -4.37 8.60
CA VAL A 157 -7.48 -4.76 8.00
C VAL A 157 -7.19 -3.91 6.76
N PHE A 158 -8.21 -3.54 6.00
CA PHE A 158 -8.01 -2.75 4.80
C PHE A 158 -7.72 -1.27 5.12
N VAL A 159 -8.36 -0.71 6.15
CA VAL A 159 -7.97 0.59 6.70
C VAL A 159 -6.51 0.58 7.12
N GLU A 160 -6.10 -0.43 7.90
CA GLU A 160 -4.70 -0.62 8.31
C GLU A 160 -3.76 -0.66 7.09
N ARG A 161 -4.07 -1.43 6.06
CA ARG A 161 -3.19 -1.56 4.87
C ARG A 161 -3.10 -0.28 4.05
N LEU A 162 -4.17 0.52 4.01
CA LEU A 162 -4.20 1.79 3.27
C LEU A 162 -3.54 2.95 4.01
N VAL A 163 -3.44 2.91 5.35
CA VAL A 163 -2.75 3.95 6.13
C VAL A 163 -1.25 3.71 6.33
N GLN A 164 -0.69 2.60 5.85
CA GLN A 164 0.76 2.31 5.94
C GLN A 164 1.64 3.31 5.17
N ALA A 165 1.06 4.17 4.33
CA ALA A 165 1.78 5.18 3.53
C ALA A 165 2.95 4.63 2.70
N ARG A 166 2.81 3.40 2.20
CA ARG A 166 3.77 2.71 1.34
C ARG A 166 3.40 2.85 -0.15
N PRO A 167 4.34 2.61 -1.09
CA PRO A 167 4.10 2.65 -2.54
C PRO A 167 2.93 1.80 -3.04
N HIS A 168 2.60 0.70 -2.35
CA HIS A 168 1.48 -0.17 -2.75
C HIS A 168 0.14 0.57 -2.70
N VAL A 169 -0.08 1.47 -1.74
CA VAL A 169 -1.33 2.22 -1.58
C VAL A 169 -1.62 3.05 -2.84
N LEU A 170 -0.61 3.80 -3.31
CA LEU A 170 -0.70 4.54 -4.56
C LEU A 170 -0.92 3.61 -5.77
N SER A 171 -0.17 2.51 -5.80
CA SER A 171 -0.22 1.52 -6.89
C SER A 171 -1.60 0.89 -7.03
N MET A 172 -2.31 0.68 -5.92
CA MET A 172 -3.68 0.17 -5.90
C MET A 172 -4.67 1.15 -6.54
N GLY A 173 -4.51 2.45 -6.30
CA GLY A 173 -5.30 3.49 -6.96
C GLY A 173 -5.02 3.56 -8.47
N LEU A 174 -3.73 3.52 -8.85
CA LEU A 174 -3.31 3.48 -10.26
C LEU A 174 -3.79 2.22 -10.97
N THR A 175 -3.82 1.08 -10.27
CA THR A 175 -4.33 -0.20 -10.79
C THR A 175 -5.82 -0.11 -11.12
N ALA A 176 -6.62 0.49 -10.23
CA ALA A 176 -8.05 0.73 -10.49
C ALA A 176 -8.26 1.59 -11.75
N LEU A 177 -7.44 2.63 -11.88
CA LEU A 177 -7.49 3.55 -13.00
C LEU A 177 -7.06 2.87 -14.31
N LEU A 178 -5.95 2.12 -14.29
CA LEU A 178 -5.45 1.32 -15.41
C LEU A 178 -6.49 0.32 -15.89
N PHE A 179 -7.08 -0.44 -14.97
CA PHE A 179 -8.16 -1.39 -15.25
C PHE A 179 -9.30 -0.71 -16.03
N SER A 180 -9.71 0.49 -15.60
CA SER A 180 -10.75 1.26 -16.30
C SER A 180 -10.32 1.71 -17.70
N PHE A 181 -9.07 2.16 -17.89
CA PHE A 181 -8.54 2.61 -19.18
C PHE A 181 -8.38 1.45 -20.18
N ILE A 182 -7.93 0.27 -19.74
CA ILE A 182 -7.80 -0.90 -20.62
C ILE A 182 -9.19 -1.28 -21.19
N ILE A 183 -10.24 -1.25 -20.37
CA ILE A 183 -11.59 -1.63 -20.81
C ILE A 183 -12.17 -0.60 -21.80
N SER A 184 -12.20 0.68 -21.42
CA SER A 184 -12.99 1.69 -22.16
C SER A 184 -12.28 2.98 -22.51
N GLY A 185 -11.02 3.15 -22.12
CA GLY A 185 -10.29 4.40 -22.27
C GLY A 185 -9.39 4.47 -23.50
N SER A 186 -8.64 5.56 -23.60
CA SER A 186 -7.68 5.81 -24.68
C SER A 186 -6.37 5.04 -24.48
N ILE A 187 -5.66 4.76 -25.57
CA ILE A 187 -4.31 4.15 -25.53
C ILE A 187 -3.33 5.02 -24.72
N TRP A 188 -3.46 6.34 -24.79
CA TRP A 188 -2.63 7.27 -24.01
C TRP A 188 -2.89 7.18 -22.51
N GLY A 189 -4.15 7.00 -22.11
CA GLY A 189 -4.47 6.75 -20.70
C GLY A 189 -3.84 5.44 -20.21
N VAL A 190 -3.86 4.39 -21.02
CA VAL A 190 -3.16 3.12 -20.71
C VAL A 190 -1.66 3.34 -20.61
N PHE A 191 -1.04 4.07 -21.55
CA PHE A 191 0.39 4.38 -21.53
C PHE A 191 0.81 5.09 -20.25
N PHE A 192 0.21 6.25 -19.97
CA PHE A 192 0.65 7.12 -18.87
C PHE A 192 0.36 6.51 -17.50
N VAL A 193 -0.74 5.77 -17.34
CA VAL A 193 -1.02 5.10 -16.06
C VAL A 193 -0.07 3.91 -15.86
N SER A 194 0.31 3.18 -16.92
CA SER A 194 1.30 2.09 -16.83
C SER A 194 2.70 2.62 -16.53
N LEU A 195 3.06 3.75 -17.15
CA LEU A 195 4.27 4.51 -16.85
C LEU A 195 4.28 4.93 -15.38
N ALA A 196 3.21 5.58 -14.91
CA ALA A 196 3.10 5.99 -13.52
C ALA A 196 3.22 4.80 -12.56
N LEU A 197 2.52 3.70 -12.83
CA LEU A 197 2.52 2.51 -11.97
C LEU A 197 3.95 1.98 -11.74
N THR A 198 4.71 1.80 -12.82
CA THR A 198 6.09 1.31 -12.72
C THR A 198 7.03 2.37 -12.15
N PHE A 199 6.88 3.63 -12.54
CA PHE A 199 7.68 4.74 -12.05
C PHE A 199 7.59 4.90 -10.52
N PHE A 200 6.38 4.84 -9.97
CA PHE A 200 6.15 4.91 -8.51
C PHE A 200 6.48 3.60 -7.79
N HIS A 201 6.24 2.44 -8.42
CA HIS A 201 6.42 1.15 -7.77
C HIS A 201 6.76 0.04 -8.77
N LEU A 202 8.06 -0.20 -8.99
CA LEU A 202 8.52 -1.10 -10.05
C LEU A 202 8.02 -2.54 -9.85
N THR A 203 7.99 -3.03 -8.62
CA THR A 203 7.56 -4.41 -8.32
C THR A 203 6.07 -4.67 -8.58
N PHE A 204 5.26 -3.65 -8.83
CA PHE A 204 3.84 -3.80 -9.19
C PHE A 204 3.61 -4.04 -10.69
N LEU A 205 4.67 -4.08 -11.52
CA LEU A 205 4.53 -4.25 -12.97
C LEU A 205 3.78 -5.54 -13.38
N TRP A 206 3.96 -6.63 -12.63
CA TRP A 206 3.33 -7.92 -12.94
C TRP A 206 1.79 -7.83 -12.89
N LEU A 207 1.25 -6.95 -12.04
CA LEU A 207 -0.18 -6.78 -11.86
C LEU A 207 -0.83 -6.18 -13.11
N ALA A 208 -0.16 -5.21 -13.75
CA ALA A 208 -0.63 -4.64 -15.02
C ALA A 208 -0.70 -5.71 -16.13
N ILE A 209 0.33 -6.55 -16.23
CA ILE A 209 0.39 -7.63 -17.21
C ILE A 209 -0.76 -8.63 -16.98
N LEU A 210 -0.95 -9.08 -15.74
CA LEU A 210 -2.03 -9.99 -15.37
C LEU A 210 -3.41 -9.42 -15.74
N ILE A 211 -3.66 -8.14 -15.42
CA ILE A 211 -4.91 -7.46 -15.74
C ILE A 211 -5.15 -7.42 -17.26
N ALA A 212 -4.13 -7.05 -18.04
CA ALA A 212 -4.26 -6.97 -19.49
C ALA A 212 -4.53 -8.33 -20.12
N VAL A 213 -3.84 -9.38 -19.68
CA VAL A 213 -4.06 -10.76 -20.13
C VAL A 213 -5.50 -11.19 -19.83
N LEU A 214 -5.95 -11.02 -18.59
CA LEU A 214 -7.28 -11.45 -18.17
C LEU A 214 -8.38 -10.66 -18.90
N ILE A 215 -8.26 -9.33 -19.02
CA ILE A 215 -9.23 -8.53 -19.79
C ILE A 215 -9.24 -8.96 -21.25
N THR A 216 -8.08 -9.24 -21.85
CA THR A 216 -8.00 -9.71 -23.25
C THR A 216 -8.72 -11.04 -23.42
N ILE A 217 -8.51 -12.00 -22.51
CA ILE A 217 -9.24 -13.29 -22.51
C ILE A 217 -10.75 -13.04 -22.39
N VAL A 218 -11.19 -12.20 -21.46
CA VAL A 218 -12.61 -11.88 -21.27
C VAL A 218 -13.19 -11.20 -22.51
N LYS A 219 -12.50 -10.25 -23.13
CA LYS A 219 -12.94 -9.57 -24.37
C LYS A 219 -13.04 -10.54 -25.54
N LEU A 220 -12.07 -11.44 -25.70
CA LEU A 220 -12.13 -12.50 -26.72
C LEU A 220 -13.36 -13.40 -26.54
N ARG A 221 -13.73 -13.74 -25.29
CA ARG A 221 -14.89 -14.60 -25.00
C ARG A 221 -16.21 -13.85 -25.10
N THR A 222 -16.26 -12.62 -24.61
CA THR A 222 -17.51 -11.86 -24.47
C THR A 222 -17.79 -10.95 -25.67
N GLU A 223 -16.79 -10.31 -26.25
CA GLU A 223 -16.93 -9.36 -27.36
C GLU A 223 -16.47 -9.96 -28.70
N ARG A 224 -15.76 -11.10 -28.70
CA ARG A 224 -15.14 -11.71 -29.90
C ARG A 224 -14.17 -10.78 -30.62
N THR A 225 -13.60 -9.81 -29.90
CA THR A 225 -12.63 -8.85 -30.43
C THR A 225 -11.28 -9.00 -29.75
N PHE A 226 -10.22 -8.82 -30.55
CA PHE A 226 -8.85 -8.75 -30.06
C PHE A 226 -8.29 -7.34 -30.27
N GLU A 227 -8.01 -6.63 -29.17
CA GLU A 227 -7.49 -5.27 -29.21
C GLU A 227 -6.04 -5.25 -28.70
N TRP A 228 -5.08 -5.54 -29.59
CA TRP A 228 -3.65 -5.65 -29.23
C TRP A 228 -2.98 -4.32 -28.87
N ARG A 229 -3.51 -3.19 -29.39
CA ARG A 229 -2.90 -1.86 -29.23
C ARG A 229 -2.76 -1.46 -27.75
N LYS A 230 -3.76 -1.75 -26.91
CA LYS A 230 -3.72 -1.40 -25.49
C LYS A 230 -2.69 -2.22 -24.70
N PRO A 231 -2.65 -3.56 -24.80
CA PRO A 231 -1.54 -4.34 -24.24
C PRO A 231 -0.17 -3.87 -24.72
N ALA A 232 0.01 -3.61 -26.02
CA ALA A 232 1.30 -3.13 -26.54
C ALA A 232 1.71 -1.79 -25.92
N VAL A 233 0.80 -0.81 -25.90
CA VAL A 233 1.04 0.51 -25.32
C VAL A 233 1.19 0.45 -23.79
N MET A 234 0.52 -0.48 -23.12
CA MET A 234 0.76 -0.76 -21.70
C MET A 234 2.21 -1.21 -21.48
N ILE A 235 2.70 -2.19 -22.25
CA ILE A 235 4.09 -2.66 -22.14
C ILE A 235 5.06 -1.51 -22.38
N LEU A 236 4.83 -0.67 -23.41
CA LEU A 236 5.65 0.52 -23.65
C LEU A 236 5.63 1.50 -22.47
N GLY A 237 4.47 1.71 -21.84
CA GLY A 237 4.35 2.52 -20.63
C GLY A 237 5.13 1.93 -19.45
N LEU A 238 5.00 0.62 -19.20
CA LEU A 238 5.75 -0.09 -18.16
C LEU A 238 7.27 0.03 -18.38
N LEU A 239 7.74 -0.15 -19.61
CA LEU A 239 9.15 0.00 -19.97
C LEU A 239 9.61 1.44 -19.78
N ALA A 240 8.83 2.43 -20.21
CA ALA A 240 9.17 3.84 -20.02
C ALA A 240 9.29 4.20 -18.53
N GLY A 241 8.31 3.81 -17.69
CA GLY A 241 8.37 4.10 -16.25
C GLY A 241 9.47 3.34 -15.51
N TRP A 242 9.92 2.20 -16.04
CA TRP A 242 11.14 1.55 -15.58
C TRP A 242 12.40 2.33 -16.00
N LEU A 243 12.55 2.67 -17.29
CA LEU A 243 13.78 3.24 -17.85
C LEU A 243 14.05 4.70 -17.45
N VAL A 244 13.02 5.48 -17.07
CA VAL A 244 13.18 6.89 -16.67
C VAL A 244 13.87 7.05 -15.31
N ARG A 245 14.01 5.99 -14.50
CA ARG A 245 14.65 6.07 -13.18
C ARG A 245 16.19 6.07 -13.27
N PRO A 246 16.90 6.60 -12.27
CA PRO A 246 18.33 6.40 -12.13
C PRO A 246 18.68 4.91 -12.01
N ASN A 247 19.72 4.47 -12.72
CA ASN A 247 20.22 3.10 -12.68
C ASN A 247 19.14 2.02 -12.93
N PRO A 248 18.52 2.00 -14.13
CA PRO A 248 17.43 1.06 -14.44
C PRO A 248 17.89 -0.40 -14.40
N ILE A 249 19.16 -0.69 -14.72
CA ILE A 249 19.73 -2.04 -14.67
C ILE A 249 19.84 -2.53 -13.22
N GLY A 250 20.36 -1.71 -12.31
CA GLY A 250 20.39 -2.03 -10.88
C GLY A 250 18.98 -2.26 -10.32
N ALA A 251 18.02 -1.42 -10.73
CA ALA A 251 16.63 -1.57 -10.31
C ALA A 251 16.01 -2.89 -10.82
N ALA A 252 16.35 -3.35 -12.03
CA ALA A 252 15.92 -4.64 -12.53
C ALA A 252 16.52 -5.82 -11.76
N LYS A 253 17.78 -5.72 -11.32
CA LYS A 253 18.39 -6.73 -10.44
C LYS A 253 17.68 -6.81 -9.10
N ILE A 254 17.37 -5.67 -8.47
CA ILE A 254 16.59 -5.64 -7.21
C ILE A 254 15.17 -6.19 -7.43
N LEU A 255 14.50 -5.79 -8.52
CA LEU A 255 13.19 -6.31 -8.90
C LEU A 255 13.20 -7.84 -9.03
N TYR A 256 14.23 -8.40 -9.69
CA TYR A 256 14.40 -9.84 -9.82
C TYR A 256 14.45 -10.53 -8.45
N VAL A 257 15.27 -9.98 -7.55
CA VAL A 257 15.40 -10.54 -6.20
C VAL A 257 14.08 -10.46 -5.43
N GLN A 258 13.41 -9.31 -5.43
CA GLN A 258 12.19 -9.12 -4.64
C GLN A 258 10.98 -9.90 -5.20
N THR A 259 10.90 -10.10 -6.52
CA THR A 259 9.72 -10.69 -7.16
C THR A 259 9.88 -12.19 -7.40
N PHE A 260 11.06 -12.63 -7.85
CA PHE A 260 11.28 -14.01 -8.28
C PHE A 260 12.11 -14.79 -7.26
N GLN A 261 13.31 -14.31 -6.91
CA GLN A 261 14.18 -15.01 -5.97
C GLN A 261 13.52 -15.18 -4.61
N LEU A 262 12.82 -14.16 -4.10
CA LEU A 262 12.07 -14.24 -2.85
C LEU A 262 11.10 -15.43 -2.85
N VAL A 263 10.29 -15.57 -3.90
CA VAL A 263 9.28 -16.63 -4.00
C VAL A 263 9.94 -18.01 -4.02
N LEU A 264 11.03 -18.14 -4.78
CA LEU A 264 11.79 -19.40 -4.89
C LEU A 264 12.45 -19.79 -3.56
N GLU A 265 13.17 -18.87 -2.92
CA GLU A 265 13.89 -19.15 -1.68
C GLU A 265 12.94 -19.37 -0.49
N LYS A 266 11.83 -18.62 -0.44
CA LYS A 266 10.75 -18.91 0.52
C LYS A 266 10.18 -20.31 0.34
N GLY A 267 10.02 -20.76 -0.91
CA GLY A 267 9.61 -22.13 -1.22
C GLY A 267 10.59 -23.21 -0.76
N LYS A 268 11.89 -22.88 -0.67
CA LYS A 268 12.95 -23.76 -0.14
C LYS A 268 13.09 -23.72 1.39
N GLY A 269 12.25 -22.95 2.09
CA GLY A 269 12.26 -22.87 3.55
C GLY A 269 12.95 -21.62 4.12
N LEU A 270 13.37 -20.66 3.29
CA LEU A 270 13.83 -19.36 3.80
C LEU A 270 12.70 -18.70 4.60
N ALA A 271 12.95 -18.40 5.87
CA ALA A 271 11.99 -17.86 6.83
C ALA A 271 12.42 -16.48 7.33
N GLY A 272 11.54 -15.76 8.05
CA GLY A 272 11.86 -14.43 8.61
C GLY A 272 11.23 -13.26 7.85
N PHE A 273 10.45 -13.56 6.82
CA PHE A 273 9.60 -12.59 6.12
C PHE A 273 8.45 -12.10 6.99
N GLY A 274 7.89 -10.94 6.63
CA GLY A 274 6.66 -10.44 7.23
C GLY A 274 5.52 -11.45 7.12
N THR A 275 4.65 -11.48 8.14
CA THR A 275 3.54 -12.43 8.19
C THR A 275 2.62 -12.28 6.99
N GLU A 276 2.57 -11.12 6.34
CA GLU A 276 1.77 -10.87 5.14
C GLU A 276 2.09 -11.81 3.96
N LEU A 277 3.27 -12.44 3.94
CA LEU A 277 3.65 -13.42 2.93
C LEU A 277 3.25 -14.86 3.30
N SER A 278 2.59 -15.10 4.43
CA SER A 278 1.95 -16.38 4.75
C SER A 278 0.51 -16.42 4.24
N ARG A 279 -0.17 -17.57 4.35
CA ARG A 279 -1.60 -17.70 4.05
C ARG A 279 -2.45 -17.02 5.12
N LEU A 280 -3.62 -16.50 4.75
CA LEU A 280 -4.56 -15.94 5.72
C LEU A 280 -5.14 -17.06 6.59
N GLU A 281 -5.15 -16.88 7.90
CA GLU A 281 -5.83 -17.84 8.79
C GLU A 281 -7.35 -17.82 8.54
N PRO A 282 -8.01 -18.99 8.41
CA PRO A 282 -9.46 -19.02 8.13
C PRO A 282 -10.31 -18.24 9.14
N LYS A 283 -9.89 -18.18 10.41
CA LYS A 283 -10.59 -17.41 11.46
C LYS A 283 -10.60 -15.90 11.19
N ALA A 284 -9.58 -15.38 10.49
CA ALA A 284 -9.51 -13.96 10.12
C ALA A 284 -10.59 -13.55 9.12
N LEU A 285 -11.23 -14.50 8.41
CA LEU A 285 -12.35 -14.21 7.50
C LEU A 285 -13.57 -13.63 8.20
N ILE A 286 -13.73 -13.87 9.51
CA ILE A 286 -14.83 -13.30 10.30
C ILE A 286 -14.76 -11.76 10.27
N LEU A 287 -13.56 -11.19 10.34
CA LEU A 287 -13.32 -9.74 10.27
C LEU A 287 -13.60 -9.16 8.87
N LEU A 288 -13.69 -10.01 7.85
CA LEU A 288 -14.00 -9.66 6.46
C LEU A 288 -15.45 -10.00 6.08
N SER A 289 -16.19 -10.67 6.97
CA SER A 289 -17.48 -11.28 6.65
C SER A 289 -18.52 -10.31 6.07
N PRO A 290 -18.69 -9.06 6.55
CA PRO A 290 -19.67 -8.15 5.95
C PRO A 290 -19.36 -7.84 4.48
N PHE A 291 -18.07 -7.63 4.16
CA PHE A 291 -17.63 -7.35 2.81
C PHE A 291 -17.73 -8.58 1.90
N ILE A 292 -17.36 -9.76 2.41
CA ILE A 292 -17.55 -11.05 1.70
C ILE A 292 -19.02 -11.28 1.39
N LEU A 293 -19.93 -11.03 2.33
CA LEU A 293 -21.37 -11.22 2.14
C LEU A 293 -21.91 -10.31 1.02
N ILE A 294 -21.55 -9.02 1.00
CA ILE A 294 -21.94 -8.14 -0.12
C ILE A 294 -21.38 -8.68 -1.44
N TRP A 295 -20.11 -9.05 -1.47
CA TRP A 295 -19.46 -9.56 -2.68
C TRP A 295 -20.18 -10.80 -3.22
N LEU A 296 -20.52 -11.77 -2.36
CA LEU A 296 -21.27 -12.97 -2.74
C LEU A 296 -22.71 -12.66 -3.17
N VAL A 297 -23.41 -11.77 -2.47
CA VAL A 297 -24.77 -11.35 -2.84
C VAL A 297 -24.78 -10.67 -4.21
N VAL A 298 -23.83 -9.77 -4.48
CA VAL A 298 -23.72 -9.12 -5.80
C VAL A 298 -23.29 -10.12 -6.88
N ALA A 299 -22.46 -11.12 -6.54
CA ALA A 299 -22.14 -12.22 -7.45
C ALA A 299 -23.39 -13.01 -7.84
N LEU A 300 -24.23 -13.37 -6.87
CA LEU A 300 -25.49 -14.08 -7.10
C LEU A 300 -26.47 -13.23 -7.93
N ILE A 301 -26.66 -11.94 -7.58
CA ILE A 301 -27.53 -11.03 -8.35
C ILE A 301 -27.05 -10.89 -9.79
N SER A 302 -25.73 -10.77 -9.99
CA SER A 302 -25.14 -10.64 -11.33
C SER A 302 -25.33 -11.92 -12.15
N LEU A 303 -25.16 -13.09 -11.54
CA LEU A 303 -25.40 -14.38 -12.17
C LEU A 303 -26.87 -14.54 -12.58
N ILE A 304 -27.81 -14.30 -11.65
CA ILE A 304 -29.25 -14.37 -11.92
C ILE A 304 -29.67 -13.37 -13.00
N GLY A 305 -29.16 -12.12 -12.93
CA GLY A 305 -29.47 -11.07 -13.90
C GLY A 305 -29.04 -11.41 -15.32
N VAL A 306 -27.91 -12.12 -15.47
CA VAL A 306 -27.40 -12.62 -16.76
C VAL A 306 -28.17 -13.87 -17.22
N LEU A 307 -28.34 -14.88 -16.36
CA LEU A 307 -29.01 -16.15 -16.69
C LEU A 307 -30.46 -15.95 -17.11
N LEU A 308 -31.19 -15.11 -16.38
CA LEU A 308 -32.60 -14.80 -16.69
C LEU A 308 -32.76 -13.85 -17.88
N ARG A 309 -31.66 -13.48 -18.57
CA ARG A 309 -31.61 -12.48 -19.66
C ARG A 309 -32.34 -11.17 -19.31
N ARG A 310 -32.39 -10.81 -18.02
CA ARG A 310 -33.13 -9.64 -17.55
C ARG A 310 -32.41 -8.33 -17.85
N ALA A 311 -31.12 -8.38 -18.20
CA ALA A 311 -30.34 -7.21 -18.61
C ALA A 311 -29.45 -7.51 -19.82
N GLU A 312 -29.71 -6.84 -20.94
CA GLU A 312 -28.76 -6.75 -22.04
C GLU A 312 -27.66 -5.75 -21.67
N LEU A 313 -26.52 -6.27 -21.21
CA LEU A 313 -25.39 -5.43 -20.84
C LEU A 313 -24.57 -5.04 -22.07
N PRO A 314 -24.21 -3.74 -22.23
CA PRO A 314 -23.24 -3.33 -23.24
C PRO A 314 -21.94 -4.11 -23.10
N ALA A 315 -21.31 -4.44 -24.24
CA ALA A 315 -20.08 -5.21 -24.33
C ALA A 315 -19.01 -4.81 -23.28
N LYS A 316 -18.71 -3.50 -23.22
CA LYS A 316 -17.73 -2.95 -22.26
C LYS A 316 -18.12 -3.18 -20.79
N LYS A 317 -19.41 -3.07 -20.43
CA LYS A 317 -19.89 -3.32 -19.06
C LYS A 317 -19.83 -4.81 -18.72
N ARG A 318 -20.11 -5.68 -19.69
CA ARG A 318 -19.95 -7.13 -19.55
C ARG A 318 -18.48 -7.49 -19.31
N THR A 319 -17.56 -6.94 -20.10
CA THR A 319 -16.11 -7.10 -19.91
C THR A 319 -15.68 -6.62 -18.53
N LEU A 320 -16.13 -5.44 -18.10
CA LEU A 320 -15.82 -4.89 -16.79
C LEU A 320 -16.30 -5.80 -15.65
N LEU A 321 -17.56 -6.24 -15.72
CA LEU A 321 -18.18 -7.11 -14.71
C LEU A 321 -17.43 -8.44 -14.57
N TRP A 322 -17.20 -9.15 -15.68
CA TRP A 322 -16.56 -10.46 -15.63
C TRP A 322 -15.07 -10.39 -15.33
N SER A 323 -14.35 -9.38 -15.84
CA SER A 323 -12.93 -9.24 -15.55
C SER A 323 -12.70 -8.90 -14.07
N SER A 324 -13.51 -8.00 -13.49
CA SER A 324 -13.42 -7.69 -12.06
C SER A 324 -13.83 -8.87 -11.17
N LEU A 325 -14.85 -9.64 -11.55
CA LEU A 325 -15.21 -10.87 -10.83
C LEU A 325 -14.05 -11.89 -10.85
N LEU A 326 -13.52 -12.22 -12.02
CA LEU A 326 -12.45 -13.21 -12.16
C LEU A 326 -11.17 -12.78 -11.44
N LEU A 327 -10.79 -11.50 -11.52
CA LEU A 327 -9.66 -10.97 -10.74
C LEU A 327 -9.94 -11.07 -9.24
N SER A 328 -11.16 -10.72 -8.79
CA SER A 328 -11.52 -10.84 -7.37
C SER A 328 -11.47 -12.30 -6.89
N LEU A 329 -11.96 -13.26 -7.68
CA LEU A 329 -11.90 -14.68 -7.36
C LEU A 329 -10.45 -15.19 -7.30
N LEU A 330 -9.62 -14.80 -8.28
CA LEU A 330 -8.21 -15.17 -8.34
C LEU A 330 -7.45 -14.69 -7.11
N PHE A 331 -7.61 -13.41 -6.74
CA PHE A 331 -6.92 -12.84 -5.58
C PHE A 331 -7.49 -13.34 -4.26
N PHE A 332 -8.80 -13.61 -4.18
CA PHE A 332 -9.39 -14.25 -3.00
C PHE A 332 -8.80 -15.64 -2.77
N ALA A 333 -8.74 -16.46 -3.83
CA ALA A 333 -8.12 -17.78 -3.77
C ALA A 333 -6.63 -17.68 -3.38
N THR A 334 -5.90 -16.75 -3.97
CA THR A 334 -4.48 -16.53 -3.64
C THR A 334 -4.30 -16.07 -2.18
N THR A 335 -5.23 -15.27 -1.64
CA THR A 335 -5.23 -14.81 -0.24
C THR A 335 -5.34 -15.97 0.74
N LEU A 336 -6.22 -16.93 0.41
CA LEU A 336 -6.46 -18.11 1.24
C LEU A 336 -5.37 -19.19 1.10
N LEU A 337 -4.84 -19.36 -0.11
CA LEU A 337 -4.00 -20.51 -0.45
C LEU A 337 -2.50 -20.19 -0.45
N VAL A 338 -2.10 -18.95 -0.68
CA VAL A 338 -0.70 -18.60 -0.97
C VAL A 338 -0.19 -17.42 -0.13
N TYR A 339 -0.78 -16.23 -0.29
CA TYR A 339 -0.27 -14.98 0.28
C TYR A 339 -1.41 -14.08 0.77
N GLN A 340 -1.52 -13.85 2.07
CA GLN A 340 -2.53 -12.95 2.65
C GLN A 340 -2.36 -11.51 2.18
N ARG A 341 -1.16 -11.11 1.76
CA ARG A 341 -0.90 -9.82 1.10
C ARG A 341 -1.76 -9.57 -0.14
N THR A 342 -2.25 -10.62 -0.81
CA THR A 342 -3.14 -10.45 -1.97
C THR A 342 -4.56 -9.99 -1.63
N ILE A 343 -4.86 -9.84 -0.33
CA ILE A 343 -6.11 -9.27 0.16
C ILE A 343 -6.35 -7.86 -0.40
N ASP A 344 -5.29 -7.08 -0.61
CA ASP A 344 -5.36 -5.73 -1.17
C ASP A 344 -5.99 -5.77 -2.58
N GLN A 345 -5.44 -6.62 -3.45
CA GLN A 345 -5.93 -6.81 -4.82
C GLN A 345 -7.33 -7.41 -4.84
N TRP A 346 -7.62 -8.39 -3.98
CA TRP A 346 -8.97 -8.91 -3.85
C TRP A 346 -9.97 -7.82 -3.49
N SER A 347 -9.72 -7.04 -2.43
CA SER A 347 -10.64 -5.98 -1.98
C SER A 347 -10.85 -4.93 -3.06
N LEU A 348 -9.81 -4.54 -3.79
CA LEU A 348 -9.92 -3.62 -4.92
C LEU A 348 -10.85 -4.15 -6.01
N PHE A 349 -10.59 -5.36 -6.52
CA PHE A 349 -11.39 -5.91 -7.61
C PHE A 349 -12.79 -6.33 -7.17
N ALA A 350 -12.96 -6.77 -5.91
CA ALA A 350 -14.26 -7.02 -5.31
C ALA A 350 -15.08 -5.72 -5.22
N ALA A 351 -14.49 -4.60 -4.80
CA ALA A 351 -15.18 -3.31 -4.76
C ALA A 351 -15.55 -2.81 -6.17
N ILE A 352 -14.66 -2.97 -7.16
CA ILE A 352 -14.97 -2.65 -8.56
C ILE A 352 -16.10 -3.53 -9.09
N PHE A 353 -16.08 -4.83 -8.77
CA PHE A 353 -17.13 -5.78 -9.15
C PHE A 353 -18.48 -5.41 -8.51
N ILE A 354 -18.50 -5.16 -7.21
CA ILE A 354 -19.68 -4.71 -6.47
C ILE A 354 -20.23 -3.42 -7.07
N ALA A 355 -19.36 -2.45 -7.36
CA ALA A 355 -19.74 -1.18 -7.97
C ALA A 355 -20.37 -1.36 -9.36
N CYS A 356 -19.80 -2.26 -10.17
CA CYS A 356 -20.33 -2.60 -11.48
C CYS A 356 -21.69 -3.30 -11.36
N GLY A 357 -21.80 -4.34 -10.53
CA GLY A 357 -23.05 -5.08 -10.31
C GLY A 357 -24.16 -4.16 -9.80
N PHE A 358 -23.87 -3.30 -8.83
CA PHE A 358 -24.80 -2.28 -8.36
C PHE A 358 -25.24 -1.34 -9.49
N THR A 359 -24.28 -0.83 -10.28
CA THR A 359 -24.57 0.07 -11.41
C THR A 359 -25.43 -0.60 -12.47
N CYS A 360 -25.18 -1.87 -12.78
CA CYS A 360 -25.87 -2.58 -13.85
C CYS A 360 -27.26 -3.07 -13.45
N PHE A 361 -27.44 -3.52 -12.21
CA PHE A 361 -28.65 -4.25 -11.80
C PHE A 361 -29.51 -3.50 -10.78
N LEU A 362 -28.94 -2.61 -9.96
CA LEU A 362 -29.66 -1.92 -8.88
C LEU A 362 -29.89 -0.44 -9.16
N ALA A 363 -28.96 0.24 -9.82
CA ALA A 363 -29.07 1.66 -10.16
C ALA A 363 -28.61 1.98 -11.59
N PRO A 364 -29.25 1.41 -12.63
CA PRO A 364 -28.88 1.69 -14.02
C PRO A 364 -29.17 3.14 -14.38
N LYS A 365 -28.16 3.82 -14.95
CA LYS A 365 -28.25 5.20 -15.45
C LYS A 365 -28.76 5.30 -16.88
N ASP A 366 -28.48 4.30 -17.71
CA ASP A 366 -28.85 4.27 -19.12
C ASP A 366 -30.10 3.40 -19.32
N LEU A 367 -31.24 4.08 -19.48
CA LEU A 367 -32.61 3.55 -19.40
C LEU A 367 -33.09 2.75 -20.63
N LYS A 368 -32.29 1.81 -21.14
CA LYS A 368 -32.77 0.82 -22.16
C LYS A 368 -32.90 -0.61 -21.63
N SER A 369 -32.29 -0.93 -20.49
CA SER A 369 -32.48 -2.25 -19.86
C SER A 369 -33.85 -2.32 -19.17
N ARG A 370 -34.63 -3.39 -19.41
CA ARG A 370 -35.74 -3.75 -18.54
C ARG A 370 -35.19 -3.82 -17.11
N GLN A 371 -35.71 -2.98 -16.21
CA GLN A 371 -35.22 -2.97 -14.84
C GLN A 371 -35.55 -4.33 -14.23
N PRO A 372 -34.56 -5.08 -13.71
CA PRO A 372 -34.81 -6.40 -13.15
C PRO A 372 -35.68 -6.34 -11.88
N PHE A 373 -35.75 -5.17 -11.24
CA PHE A 373 -36.50 -4.91 -10.02
C PHE A 373 -37.41 -3.67 -10.14
N GLY A 374 -38.60 -3.72 -9.54
CA GLY A 374 -39.51 -2.58 -9.48
C GLY A 374 -39.00 -1.44 -8.58
N ARG A 375 -39.55 -0.21 -8.75
CA ARG A 375 -39.11 1.00 -8.03
C ARG A 375 -39.11 0.85 -6.51
N LYS A 376 -40.13 0.20 -5.93
CA LYS A 376 -40.23 -0.07 -4.47
C LYS A 376 -39.06 -0.94 -3.99
N MET A 377 -38.81 -2.07 -4.67
CA MET A 377 -37.69 -2.96 -4.35
C MET A 377 -36.35 -2.24 -4.45
N ARG A 378 -36.15 -1.39 -5.46
CA ARG A 378 -34.91 -0.61 -5.58
C ARG A 378 -34.69 0.34 -4.41
N ILE A 379 -35.72 1.04 -3.95
CA ILE A 379 -35.61 1.93 -2.78
C ILE A 379 -35.26 1.10 -1.55
N ILE A 380 -35.97 0.00 -1.31
CA ILE A 380 -35.71 -0.90 -0.18
C ILE A 380 -34.27 -1.42 -0.23
N THR A 381 -33.83 -1.99 -1.35
CA THR A 381 -32.46 -2.51 -1.51
C THR A 381 -31.41 -1.42 -1.31
N THR A 382 -31.64 -0.21 -1.85
CA THR A 382 -30.68 0.90 -1.68
C THR A 382 -30.62 1.36 -0.22
N SER A 383 -31.76 1.47 0.48
CA SER A 383 -31.81 1.83 1.89
C SER A 383 -31.16 0.77 2.78
N VAL A 384 -31.40 -0.51 2.51
CA VAL A 384 -30.76 -1.63 3.23
C VAL A 384 -29.25 -1.61 3.01
N LEU A 385 -28.78 -1.41 1.78
CA LEU A 385 -27.35 -1.29 1.49
C LEU A 385 -26.72 -0.07 2.16
N ALA A 386 -27.43 1.05 2.24
CA ALA A 386 -26.96 2.25 2.94
C ALA A 386 -26.85 2.03 4.46
N LEU A 387 -27.86 1.41 5.08
CA LEU A 387 -27.82 1.04 6.50
C LEU A 387 -26.71 0.03 6.79
N PHE A 388 -26.57 -0.98 5.94
CA PHE A 388 -25.50 -1.98 6.06
C PHE A 388 -24.12 -1.33 5.92
N PHE A 389 -23.96 -0.40 4.98
CA PHE A 389 -22.72 0.35 4.86
C PHE A 389 -22.43 1.23 6.08
N ALA A 390 -23.44 1.88 6.68
CA ALA A 390 -23.28 2.60 7.93
C ALA A 390 -22.81 1.67 9.08
N ALA A 391 -23.37 0.47 9.16
CA ALA A 391 -22.92 -0.55 10.11
C ALA A 391 -21.48 -1.01 9.83
N MET A 392 -21.09 -1.16 8.55
CA MET A 392 -19.71 -1.45 8.17
C MET A 392 -18.73 -0.35 8.56
N ILE A 393 -19.09 0.93 8.36
CA ILE A 393 -18.27 2.07 8.81
C ILE A 393 -18.06 1.99 10.32
N TRP A 394 -19.14 1.79 11.08
CA TRP A 394 -19.06 1.68 12.54
C TRP A 394 -18.17 0.52 12.97
N ALA A 395 -18.42 -0.69 12.43
CA ALA A 395 -17.67 -1.89 12.79
C ALA A 395 -16.19 -1.77 12.43
N THR A 396 -15.89 -1.30 11.21
CA THR A 396 -14.53 -1.07 10.74
C THR A 396 -13.81 -0.03 11.59
N ASN A 397 -14.46 1.09 11.90
CA ASN A 397 -13.86 2.14 12.73
C ASN A 397 -13.61 1.66 14.16
N HIS A 398 -14.53 0.90 14.74
CA HIS A 398 -14.38 0.31 16.06
C HIS A 398 -13.22 -0.69 16.09
N SER A 399 -13.21 -1.67 15.18
CA SER A 399 -12.15 -2.67 15.08
C SER A 399 -10.78 -2.05 14.78
N TYR A 400 -10.70 -1.05 13.90
CA TYR A 400 -9.45 -0.35 13.61
C TYR A 400 -8.97 0.46 14.82
N THR A 401 -9.86 1.14 15.54
CA THR A 401 -9.52 1.87 16.77
C THR A 401 -8.95 0.93 17.84
N LEU A 402 -9.56 -0.25 18.01
CA LEU A 402 -9.05 -1.27 18.93
C LEU A 402 -7.66 -1.77 18.49
N TYR A 403 -7.47 -2.04 17.20
CA TYR A 403 -6.19 -2.45 16.66
C TYR A 403 -5.10 -1.40 16.88
N ILE A 404 -5.32 -0.16 16.45
CA ILE A 404 -4.29 0.90 16.45
C ILE A 404 -3.94 1.39 17.87
N ARG A 405 -4.80 1.11 18.86
CA ARG A 405 -4.54 1.36 20.29
C ARG A 405 -4.02 0.15 21.03
N SER A 406 -4.00 -1.03 20.40
CA SER A 406 -3.46 -2.23 21.02
C SER A 406 -1.93 -2.18 21.09
N PRO A 407 -1.30 -2.96 21.98
CA PRO A 407 0.16 -3.13 22.01
C PRO A 407 0.77 -3.72 20.72
N ARG A 408 -0.08 -4.26 19.81
CA ARG A 408 0.37 -4.75 18.50
C ARG A 408 0.66 -3.61 17.54
N ALA A 409 -0.02 -2.49 17.70
CA ALA A 409 0.28 -1.29 16.94
C ALA A 409 1.52 -0.60 17.48
N ALA A 410 2.22 0.06 16.59
CA ALA A 410 3.52 0.58 16.86
C ALA A 410 3.49 2.00 17.41
N HIS A 411 4.30 2.25 18.45
CA HIS A 411 4.58 3.61 18.86
C HIS A 411 5.44 4.31 17.81
N THR A 412 4.96 5.45 17.31
CA THR A 412 5.59 6.24 16.24
C THR A 412 7.05 6.63 16.49
N TYR A 413 7.44 6.76 17.76
CA TYR A 413 8.79 7.19 18.15
C TYR A 413 9.60 6.09 18.83
N ARG A 414 9.25 4.80 18.62
CA ARG A 414 9.80 3.68 19.38
C ARG A 414 11.33 3.58 19.38
N LEU A 415 12.01 3.94 18.29
CA LEU A 415 13.49 3.88 18.19
C LEU A 415 14.15 5.26 18.21
N LYS A 416 13.36 6.34 18.27
CA LYS A 416 13.88 7.71 18.23
C LYS A 416 14.88 8.00 19.35
N PRO A 417 14.67 7.57 20.62
CA PRO A 417 15.62 7.82 21.69
C PRO A 417 17.00 7.19 21.42
N GLY A 418 17.07 5.89 21.13
CA GLY A 418 18.36 5.23 20.87
C GLY A 418 19.00 5.60 19.54
N ALA A 419 18.21 5.89 18.50
CA ALA A 419 18.76 6.42 17.24
C ALA A 419 19.42 7.78 17.45
N ARG A 420 18.81 8.67 18.25
CA ARG A 420 19.44 9.96 18.62
C ARG A 420 20.67 9.77 19.49
N TRP A 421 20.62 8.86 20.47
CA TRP A 421 21.81 8.54 21.26
C TRP A 421 22.96 8.08 20.36
N LEU A 422 22.72 7.18 19.41
CA LEU A 422 23.72 6.78 18.41
C LEU A 422 24.20 7.97 17.59
N LYS A 423 23.29 8.87 17.20
CA LYS A 423 23.64 10.08 16.45
C LYS A 423 24.62 10.97 17.25
N ASP A 424 24.47 11.04 18.55
CA ASP A 424 25.26 11.94 19.39
C ASP A 424 26.59 11.29 19.85
N HIS A 425 26.72 9.96 19.80
CA HIS A 425 27.87 9.23 20.38
C HIS A 425 28.68 8.40 19.39
N ALA A 426 28.14 8.08 18.21
CA ALA A 426 28.83 7.31 17.18
C ALA A 426 29.46 8.23 16.13
N ARG A 427 30.59 7.80 15.54
CA ARG A 427 31.21 8.52 14.43
C ARG A 427 30.42 8.29 13.14
N PRO A 428 30.32 9.30 12.25
CA PRO A 428 29.69 9.11 10.94
C PRO A 428 30.30 7.92 10.18
N GLY A 429 29.44 7.10 9.58
CA GLY A 429 29.83 5.91 8.83
C GLY A 429 30.04 4.63 9.65
N GLU A 430 30.14 4.72 10.99
CA GLU A 430 30.22 3.52 11.84
C GLU A 430 28.96 2.65 11.68
N ILE A 431 29.17 1.33 11.67
CA ILE A 431 28.12 0.34 11.41
C ILE A 431 27.46 -0.08 12.73
N VAL A 432 26.14 -0.02 12.74
CA VAL A 432 25.28 -0.51 13.83
C VAL A 432 24.70 -1.85 13.41
N PHE A 433 25.09 -2.91 14.12
CA PHE A 433 24.46 -4.21 13.98
C PHE A 433 23.07 -4.19 14.64
N HIS A 434 22.08 -4.68 13.91
CA HIS A 434 20.74 -4.97 14.42
C HIS A 434 20.25 -6.27 13.80
N ALA A 435 19.78 -7.21 14.61
CA ALA A 435 19.39 -8.53 14.10
C ALA A 435 18.08 -8.52 13.29
N HIS A 436 17.24 -7.50 13.50
CA HIS A 436 15.92 -7.42 12.92
C HIS A 436 15.85 -6.38 11.79
N TRP A 437 15.54 -6.83 10.58
CA TRP A 437 15.46 -5.98 9.38
C TRP A 437 14.43 -4.85 9.51
N ASP A 438 13.34 -5.08 10.25
CA ASP A 438 12.23 -4.13 10.45
C ASP A 438 12.60 -2.91 11.30
N LEU A 439 13.81 -2.86 11.86
CA LEU A 439 14.32 -1.70 12.59
C LEU A 439 14.96 -0.66 11.68
N PHE A 440 15.35 -1.06 10.46
CA PHE A 440 16.12 -0.21 9.55
C PHE A 440 15.42 1.10 9.23
N ALA A 441 14.13 1.08 8.86
CA ALA A 441 13.42 2.27 8.40
C ALA A 441 13.37 3.37 9.47
N ASP A 442 13.06 3.00 10.72
CA ASP A 442 13.09 3.90 11.88
C ASP A 442 14.51 4.44 12.14
N LEU A 443 15.51 3.54 12.20
CA LEU A 443 16.89 3.90 12.51
C LEU A 443 17.46 4.85 11.45
N PHE A 444 17.29 4.52 10.18
CA PHE A 444 17.72 5.34 9.05
C PHE A 444 17.06 6.72 9.04
N TYR A 445 15.78 6.82 9.42
CA TYR A 445 15.09 8.10 9.50
C TYR A 445 15.62 9.00 10.62
N TRP A 446 15.79 8.45 11.82
CA TRP A 446 16.23 9.24 12.99
C TRP A 446 17.74 9.46 13.05
N ASN A 447 18.53 8.56 12.46
CA ASN A 447 19.98 8.60 12.45
C ASN A 447 20.56 8.18 11.07
N PRO A 448 20.65 9.12 10.13
CA PRO A 448 21.22 8.87 8.81
C PRO A 448 22.75 9.03 8.75
N GLN A 449 23.45 9.33 9.85
CA GLN A 449 24.91 9.45 9.81
C GLN A 449 25.61 8.09 10.01
N ASN A 450 24.94 7.13 10.64
CA ASN A 450 25.45 5.77 10.82
C ASN A 450 24.92 4.84 9.73
N ARG A 451 25.58 3.69 9.57
CA ARG A 451 25.19 2.63 8.63
C ARG A 451 24.62 1.44 9.37
N TYR A 452 23.82 0.64 8.68
CA TYR A 452 23.07 -0.48 9.25
C TYR A 452 23.31 -1.73 8.42
N ILE A 453 23.35 -2.89 9.05
CA ILE A 453 23.77 -4.12 8.36
C ILE A 453 22.85 -4.52 7.21
N GLY A 454 21.57 -4.17 7.29
CA GLY A 454 20.57 -4.50 6.28
C GLY A 454 19.28 -3.75 6.54
N GLY A 455 18.28 -3.97 5.70
CA GLY A 455 17.02 -3.25 5.80
C GLY A 455 16.02 -3.64 4.73
N MET A 456 14.78 -3.20 4.92
CA MET A 456 13.64 -3.64 4.12
C MET A 456 13.50 -5.17 4.18
N ASP A 457 13.23 -5.85 3.07
CA ASP A 457 12.97 -7.29 3.07
C ASP A 457 14.24 -8.14 3.34
N PRO A 458 14.19 -9.18 4.19
CA PRO A 458 15.33 -10.06 4.48
C PRO A 458 15.94 -10.72 3.24
N ILE A 459 15.18 -10.89 2.16
CA ILE A 459 15.72 -11.43 0.90
C ILE A 459 16.90 -10.57 0.39
N PHE A 460 16.92 -9.28 0.67
CA PHE A 460 17.97 -8.38 0.18
C PHE A 460 19.31 -8.62 0.84
N GLN A 461 19.31 -9.03 2.11
CA GLN A 461 20.52 -9.44 2.82
C GLN A 461 20.94 -10.85 2.41
N TYR A 462 19.98 -11.78 2.27
CA TYR A 462 20.27 -13.14 1.78
C TYR A 462 20.87 -13.15 0.37
N ALA A 463 20.31 -12.39 -0.57
CA ALA A 463 20.83 -12.27 -1.93
C ALA A 463 22.16 -11.50 -2.00
N TYR A 464 22.49 -10.72 -0.97
CA TYR A 464 23.81 -10.11 -0.85
C TYR A 464 24.84 -11.17 -0.45
N ASP A 465 24.61 -11.85 0.67
CA ASP A 465 25.47 -12.90 1.19
C ASP A 465 24.67 -13.83 2.13
N PRO A 466 24.44 -15.10 1.75
CA PRO A 466 23.73 -16.08 2.58
C PRO A 466 24.40 -16.36 3.93
N ASP A 467 25.73 -16.32 4.02
CA ASP A 467 26.48 -16.58 5.26
C ASP A 467 26.19 -15.47 6.29
N LEU A 468 26.31 -14.22 5.86
CA LEU A 468 25.97 -13.06 6.70
C LEU A 468 24.49 -13.06 7.08
N TYR A 469 23.60 -13.43 6.15
CA TYR A 469 22.18 -13.53 6.45
C TYR A 469 21.91 -14.52 7.59
N TRP A 470 22.44 -15.75 7.53
CA TRP A 470 22.20 -16.76 8.56
C TRP A 470 22.84 -16.37 9.90
N LYS A 471 24.05 -15.78 9.86
CA LYS A 471 24.71 -15.23 11.07
C LYS A 471 23.82 -14.21 11.79
N ALA A 472 23.20 -13.29 11.05
CA ALA A 472 22.28 -12.32 11.63
C ALA A 472 20.94 -12.97 12.03
N ARG A 473 20.44 -13.92 11.25
CA ARG A 473 19.14 -14.56 11.45
C ARG A 473 19.09 -15.38 12.74
N HIS A 474 20.11 -16.17 13.06
CA HIS A 474 20.13 -16.96 14.31
C HIS A 474 20.17 -16.10 15.56
N LEU A 475 20.79 -14.91 15.46
CA LEU A 475 20.75 -13.91 16.51
C LEU A 475 19.35 -13.27 16.61
N ALA A 476 18.67 -13.07 15.48
CA ALA A 476 17.32 -12.50 15.40
C ALA A 476 16.22 -13.44 15.89
N THR A 477 16.36 -14.76 15.68
CA THR A 477 15.41 -15.78 16.17
C THR A 477 15.54 -16.05 17.66
N ASN A 478 16.58 -15.51 18.30
CA ASN A 478 16.95 -15.85 19.66
C ASN A 478 17.29 -17.35 19.84
N GLU A 479 17.60 -18.06 18.73
CA GLU A 479 18.11 -19.44 18.77
C GLU A 479 19.51 -19.48 19.38
N LEU A 480 20.29 -18.43 19.15
CA LEU A 480 21.63 -18.26 19.70
C LEU A 480 21.82 -16.85 20.31
N GLY A 481 22.94 -16.65 20.99
CA GLY A 481 23.31 -15.38 21.62
C GLY A 481 24.83 -15.15 21.60
N ALA A 482 25.56 -15.89 22.43
CA ALA A 482 27.03 -15.83 22.50
C ALA A 482 27.75 -16.42 21.27
N ARG A 483 27.02 -17.21 20.48
CA ARG A 483 27.53 -17.85 19.26
C ARG A 483 26.59 -17.58 18.09
N THR A 484 27.10 -17.73 16.87
CA THR A 484 26.29 -17.74 15.64
C THR A 484 26.96 -18.57 14.53
N CYS A 485 26.29 -18.79 13.41
CA CYS A 485 26.83 -19.50 12.25
C CYS A 485 26.17 -19.04 10.94
N GLY A 486 26.82 -19.27 9.80
CA GLY A 486 26.30 -18.87 8.48
C GLY A 486 25.53 -19.94 7.72
N MET A 487 25.12 -21.03 8.39
CA MET A 487 24.35 -22.11 7.76
C MET A 487 22.93 -22.13 8.29
N MET A 488 21.96 -22.49 7.44
CA MET A 488 20.55 -22.60 7.82
C MET A 488 20.28 -23.58 8.97
N ASP A 489 20.96 -24.74 8.94
CA ASP A 489 20.88 -25.73 10.01
C ASP A 489 22.06 -25.53 10.97
N ILE A 490 21.73 -25.33 12.24
CA ILE A 490 22.69 -25.21 13.33
C ILE A 490 23.33 -26.57 13.63
N LYS A 491 22.62 -27.68 13.37
CA LYS A 491 23.12 -29.03 13.61
C LYS A 491 24.26 -29.33 12.63
N GLY A 492 25.46 -29.50 13.17
CA GLY A 492 26.68 -29.69 12.38
C GLY A 492 27.36 -28.39 11.94
N ALA A 493 26.84 -27.23 12.34
CA ALA A 493 27.49 -25.96 12.08
C ALA A 493 28.67 -25.71 13.02
N ARG A 494 29.76 -25.20 12.46
CA ARG A 494 30.84 -24.62 13.25
C ARG A 494 30.36 -23.30 13.83
N LEU A 495 30.05 -23.30 15.11
CA LEU A 495 29.63 -22.11 15.83
C LEU A 495 30.82 -21.15 16.02
N GLU A 496 30.59 -19.88 15.74
CA GLU A 496 31.56 -18.79 15.87
C GLU A 496 31.17 -17.88 17.05
N ASP A 497 32.15 -17.26 17.70
CA ASP A 497 31.91 -16.25 18.75
C ASP A 497 31.19 -15.03 18.18
N THR A 498 30.07 -14.63 18.78
CA THR A 498 29.22 -13.55 18.25
C THR A 498 29.98 -12.23 18.18
N TYR A 499 30.70 -11.83 19.23
CA TYR A 499 31.51 -10.61 19.19
C TYR A 499 32.50 -10.62 18.01
N THR A 500 33.20 -11.74 17.81
CA THR A 500 34.15 -11.89 16.69
C THR A 500 33.44 -11.73 15.35
N VAL A 501 32.27 -12.36 15.16
CA VAL A 501 31.47 -12.21 13.93
C VAL A 501 31.02 -10.76 13.73
N LEU A 502 30.54 -10.09 14.77
CA LEU A 502 30.11 -8.69 14.67
C LEU A 502 31.26 -7.76 14.25
N ARG A 503 32.46 -7.95 14.79
CA ARG A 503 33.64 -7.14 14.46
C ARG A 503 34.28 -7.51 13.12
N ARG A 504 34.46 -8.80 12.84
CA ARG A 504 35.18 -9.29 11.67
C ARG A 504 34.33 -9.27 10.41
N ASP A 505 33.11 -9.81 10.50
CA ASP A 505 32.27 -10.06 9.32
C ASP A 505 31.35 -8.87 9.04
N PHE A 506 30.73 -8.32 10.08
CA PHE A 506 29.83 -7.16 9.97
C PHE A 506 30.49 -5.81 10.19
N GLN A 507 31.77 -5.79 10.55
CA GLN A 507 32.54 -4.56 10.81
C GLN A 507 31.79 -3.57 11.75
N ALA A 508 31.01 -4.11 12.69
CA ALA A 508 30.09 -3.34 13.51
C ALA A 508 30.84 -2.66 14.66
N SER A 509 30.57 -1.37 14.87
CA SER A 509 31.06 -0.60 16.00
C SER A 509 30.06 -0.60 17.16
N TYR A 510 28.77 -0.79 16.84
CA TYR A 510 27.68 -0.85 17.82
C TYR A 510 26.79 -2.07 17.59
N LEU A 511 26.23 -2.57 18.70
CA LEU A 511 25.19 -3.59 18.73
C LEU A 511 23.92 -2.97 19.31
N LEU A 512 22.84 -2.96 18.54
CA LEU A 512 21.50 -2.56 18.98
C LEU A 512 20.64 -3.80 19.19
N VAL A 513 20.07 -3.93 20.39
CA VAL A 513 19.30 -5.10 20.80
C VAL A 513 17.93 -4.68 21.35
N GLN A 514 16.87 -5.38 20.95
CA GLN A 514 15.56 -5.26 21.60
C GLN A 514 15.39 -6.41 22.58
N LYS A 515 15.46 -6.11 23.89
CA LYS A 515 15.49 -7.10 24.98
C LYS A 515 14.33 -8.11 24.91
N TYR A 516 13.15 -7.65 24.53
CA TYR A 516 11.95 -8.49 24.44
C TYR A 516 11.92 -9.44 23.22
N ARG A 517 12.71 -9.18 22.18
CA ARG A 517 12.79 -10.04 20.97
C ARG A 517 14.01 -10.95 20.97
N THR A 518 15.12 -10.47 21.53
CA THR A 518 16.43 -11.14 21.50
C THR A 518 17.07 -11.18 22.88
N PRO A 519 16.38 -11.74 23.90
CA PRO A 519 16.89 -11.75 25.27
C PRO A 519 18.23 -12.48 25.43
N SER A 520 18.50 -13.55 24.67
CA SER A 520 19.77 -14.28 24.73
C SER A 520 20.95 -13.43 24.27
N LEU A 521 20.78 -12.66 23.19
CA LEU A 521 21.80 -11.73 22.70
C LEU A 521 22.00 -10.57 23.68
N TYR A 522 20.91 -10.05 24.27
CA TYR A 522 20.99 -9.01 25.29
C TYR A 522 21.76 -9.48 26.53
N SER A 523 21.44 -10.67 27.07
CA SER A 523 22.12 -11.20 28.25
C SER A 523 23.61 -11.42 27.98
N TYR A 524 23.96 -12.02 26.84
CA TYR A 524 25.36 -12.18 26.44
C TYR A 524 26.11 -10.84 26.35
N ALA A 525 25.54 -9.85 25.65
CA ALA A 525 26.16 -8.52 25.53
C ALA A 525 26.24 -7.76 26.86
N ARG A 526 25.39 -8.07 27.84
CA ARG A 526 25.48 -7.49 29.18
C ARG A 526 26.62 -8.13 29.98
N GLU A 527 26.83 -9.43 29.83
CA GLU A 527 27.78 -10.21 30.63
C GLU A 527 29.22 -10.15 30.09
N ASP A 528 29.39 -9.98 28.78
CA ASP A 528 30.70 -9.97 28.14
C ASP A 528 31.32 -8.55 28.13
N PRO A 529 32.52 -8.36 28.73
CA PRO A 529 33.14 -7.04 28.91
C PRO A 529 33.52 -6.36 27.58
N ARG A 530 33.54 -7.11 26.46
CA ARG A 530 33.79 -6.55 25.13
C ARG A 530 32.62 -5.69 24.62
N PHE A 531 31.48 -5.73 25.30
CA PHE A 531 30.30 -4.92 25.00
C PHE A 531 30.07 -3.89 26.10
N VAL A 532 30.31 -2.62 25.78
CA VAL A 532 30.12 -1.51 26.72
C VAL A 532 28.73 -0.93 26.54
N LEU A 533 27.86 -1.07 27.55
CA LEU A 533 26.51 -0.53 27.50
C LEU A 533 26.55 1.01 27.46
N GLY A 534 25.99 1.60 26.40
CA GLY A 534 25.92 3.05 26.24
C GLY A 534 24.51 3.63 26.44
N PHE A 535 23.47 2.87 26.09
CA PHE A 535 22.07 3.31 26.20
C PHE A 535 21.15 2.15 26.58
N TYR A 536 20.19 2.42 27.46
CA TYR A 536 19.10 1.50 27.80
C TYR A 536 17.84 2.26 28.21
N ASP A 537 16.70 1.89 27.63
CA ASP A 537 15.40 2.52 27.94
C ASP A 537 14.35 1.54 28.50
N GLY A 538 14.79 0.35 28.93
CA GLY A 538 13.90 -0.73 29.38
C GLY A 538 13.47 -1.69 28.27
N ARG A 539 13.48 -1.27 27.00
CA ARG A 539 13.08 -2.12 25.85
C ARG A 539 14.22 -2.37 24.88
N MET A 540 15.05 -1.37 24.64
CA MET A 540 16.17 -1.39 23.73
C MET A 540 17.47 -1.07 24.48
N ALA A 541 18.53 -1.75 24.10
CA ALA A 541 19.88 -1.50 24.58
C ALA A 541 20.82 -1.27 23.39
N ILE A 542 21.78 -0.36 23.55
CA ILE A 542 22.85 -0.13 22.59
C ILE A 542 24.18 -0.32 23.30
N PHE A 543 24.99 -1.22 22.76
CA PHE A 543 26.32 -1.54 23.23
C PHE A 543 27.34 -1.05 22.22
N ARG A 544 28.42 -0.41 22.69
CA ARG A 544 29.62 -0.17 21.91
C ARG A 544 30.50 -1.42 21.98
N LEU A 545 31.02 -1.86 20.84
CA LEU A 545 31.96 -2.98 20.81
C LEU A 545 33.38 -2.44 21.08
N ALA A 546 33.94 -2.75 22.24
CA ALA A 546 35.27 -2.31 22.64
C ALA A 546 36.33 -2.87 21.69
N ASP A 547 37.40 -2.11 21.41
CA ASP A 547 38.56 -2.64 20.71
C ASP A 547 39.39 -3.47 21.70
N THR A 548 39.77 -4.69 21.34
CA THR A 548 40.50 -5.63 22.22
C THR A 548 41.86 -5.12 22.72
N GLY A 549 42.32 -3.94 22.26
CA GLY A 549 43.55 -3.27 22.70
C GLY A 549 43.37 -2.17 23.76
N GLN A 550 42.15 -1.82 24.18
CA GLN A 550 41.89 -0.77 25.18
C GLN A 550 41.52 -1.30 26.58
N MET A 551 41.52 -2.62 26.80
CA MET A 551 41.13 -3.21 28.10
C MET A 551 42.22 -3.16 29.19
N HIS A 552 43.32 -2.43 28.99
CA HIS A 552 44.45 -2.43 29.93
C HIS A 552 44.73 -1.12 30.69
N ASP A 553 44.03 -0.02 30.43
CA ASP A 553 44.43 1.29 30.99
C ASP A 553 43.50 1.86 32.08
N ASP A 554 42.41 1.19 32.45
CA ASP A 554 41.58 1.63 33.59
C ASP A 554 41.20 0.45 34.49
N GLN A 555 42.12 0.08 35.39
CA GLN A 555 41.83 -0.62 36.65
C GLN A 555 42.37 0.18 37.82
#